data_AF-A0A9P5VEI5-F1
#
_entry.id   AF-A0A9P5VEI5-F1
#
_cell.length_a   1.000
_cell.length_b   1.000
_cell.length_c   1.000
_cell.angle_alpha   90.00
_cell.angle_beta   90.00
_cell.angle_gamma   90.00
#
_symmetry.space_group_name_H-M   'P 1'
#
loop_
_entity.id
_entity.type
_entity.pdbx_description
1 polymer ?
#
loop_
_entity_poly.entity_id
_entity_poly.type
_entity_poly.pdbx_seq_one_letter_code
_entity_poly.pdbx_strand_id
1 'polypeptide(L)' 'MALITSVTGFATFGVAARAVALTIQRRPIISGFAGYGAAAVALGGVGYFVHNVEQRQNELLKERKEVLLANRERRLAQDA' A
#
# COMPACT_ATOMS: atom_id res chain seq x y z
N MET A 1 6.20 3.60 10.21
CA MET A 1 5.32 4.68 9.70
C MET A 1 4.58 4.29 8.43
N ALA A 2 5.26 3.86 7.35
CA ALA A 2 4.64 3.52 6.07
C ALA A 2 3.46 2.53 6.14
N LEU A 3 3.52 1.52 7.01
CA LEU A 3 2.41 0.58 7.19
C LEU A 3 1.13 1.26 7.66
N ILE A 4 1.22 2.07 8.72
CA ILE A 4 0.07 2.80 9.29
C ILE A 4 -0.52 3.73 8.24
N THR A 5 0.34 4.41 7.47
CA THR A 5 -0.10 5.31 6.40
C THR A 5 -0.81 4.56 5.28
N SER A 6 -0.29 3.40 4.85
CA SER A 6 -0.94 2.55 3.85
C SER A 6 -2.30 2.06 4.34
N VAL A 7 -2.33 1.40 5.49
CA VAL A 7 -3.57 0.83 6.06
C VAL A 7 -4.62 1.92 6.30
N THR A 8 -4.23 3.03 6.93
CA THR A 8 -5.16 4.14 7.20
C THR A 8 -5.61 4.84 5.92
N GLY A 9 -4.73 4.99 4.93
CA GLY A 9 -5.06 5.58 3.63
C GLY A 9 -6.11 4.75 2.89
N PHE A 10 -5.90 3.44 2.80
CA PHE A 10 -6.87 2.54 2.17
C PHE A 10 -8.16 2.39 2.98
N ALA A 11 -8.09 2.37 4.32
CA ALA A 11 -9.28 2.34 5.17
C ALA A 11 -10.13 3.61 5.00
N THR A 12 -9.48 4.79 4.97
CA THR A 12 -10.14 6.08 4.72
C THR A 12 -10.77 6.10 3.33
N PHE A 13 -10.07 5.56 2.33
CA PHE A 13 -10.63 5.38 1.00
C PHE A 13 -11.89 4.49 1.02
N GLY A 14 -11.89 3.40 1.81
CA GLY A 14 -13.07 2.55 1.97
C GLY A 14 -14.26 3.25 2.60
N VAL A 15 -14.02 4.08 3.63
CA VAL A 15 -15.05 4.95 4.22
C VAL A 15 -15.61 5.90 3.16
N ALA A 16 -14.74 6.58 2.41
CA ALA A 16 -15.16 7.51 1.36
C ALA A 16 -15.93 6.80 0.24
N ALA A 17 -15.49 5.62 -0.20
CA ALA A 17 -16.16 4.81 -1.20
C ALA A 17 -17.58 4.41 -0.74
N ARG A 18 -17.75 4.09 0.55
CA ARG A 18 -19.07 3.81 1.11
C ARG A 18 -19.98 5.05 1.10
N ALA A 19 -19.45 6.23 1.42
CA ALA A 19 -20.20 7.48 1.34
C ALA A 19 -20.67 7.76 -0.10
N VAL A 20 -19.77 7.61 -1.08
CA VAL A 20 -20.10 7.77 -2.50
C VAL A 20 -21.18 6.76 -2.94
N ALA A 21 -21.06 5.49 -2.53
CA ALA A 21 -22.05 4.47 -2.86
C ALA A 21 -23.45 4.81 -2.32
N LEU A 22 -23.55 5.35 -1.09
CA LEU A 22 -24.82 5.79 -0.52
C LEU A 22 -25.42 6.97 -1.27
N THR A 23 -24.59 7.93 -1.68
CA THR A 23 -25.01 9.07 -2.52
C THR A 23 -25.59 8.59 -3.86
N ILE A 24 -24.93 7.64 -4.53
CA ILE A 24 -25.42 7.05 -5.78
C ILE A 24 -26.78 6.36 -5.57
N GLN A 25 -26.94 5.65 -4.44
CA GLN A 25 -28.20 5.01 -4.07
C GLN A 25 -29.28 5.98 -3.58
N ARG A 26 -29.01 7.29 -3.57
CA ARG A 26 -29.87 8.34 -2.98
C ARG A 26 -30.27 8.05 -1.54
N ARG A 27 -29.39 7.38 -0.78
CA ARG A 27 -29.56 7.14 0.65
C ARG A 27 -28.77 8.18 1.46
N PRO A 28 -29.21 8.52 2.69
CA PRO A 28 -28.45 9.41 3.56
C PRO A 28 -27.02 8.88 3.77
N ILE A 29 -26.02 9.76 3.69
CA ILE A 29 -24.60 9.39 3.78
C ILE A 29 -24.30 8.75 5.15
N ILE A 30 -24.91 9.23 6.22
CA ILE A 30 -24.73 8.66 7.58
C ILE A 30 -25.52 7.36 7.83
N SER A 31 -26.15 6.77 6.81
CA SER A 31 -26.94 5.55 6.99
C SER A 31 -26.06 4.30 7.11
N GLY A 32 -26.35 3.46 8.12
CA GLY A 32 -25.73 2.15 8.27
C GLY A 32 -24.22 2.20 8.56
N PHE A 33 -23.83 2.68 9.73
CA PHE A 33 -22.43 2.77 10.19
C PHE A 33 -21.64 1.45 10.09
N ALA A 34 -22.30 0.30 10.24
CA ALA A 34 -21.66 -1.00 10.05
C ALA A 34 -21.06 -1.16 8.64
N GLY A 35 -21.70 -0.59 7.60
CA GLY A 35 -21.19 -0.64 6.24
C GLY A 35 -19.92 0.18 6.04
N TYR A 36 -19.73 1.26 6.80
CA TYR A 36 -18.49 2.02 6.81
C TYR A 36 -17.36 1.24 7.48
N GLY A 37 -17.64 0.64 8.63
CA GLY A 37 -16.67 -0.23 9.32
C GLY A 37 -16.24 -1.40 8.43
N ALA A 38 -17.19 -2.07 7.77
CA ALA A 38 -16.90 -3.17 6.86
C ALA A 38 -16.03 -2.72 5.67
N ALA A 39 -16.35 -1.59 5.04
CA ALA A 39 -15.56 -1.05 3.92
C ALA A 39 -14.16 -0.62 4.36
N ALA A 40 -14.04 0.01 5.52
CA ALA A 40 -12.76 0.42 6.10
C ALA A 40 -11.86 -0.79 6.41
N VAL A 41 -12.42 -1.85 7.00
CA VAL A 41 -11.67 -3.07 7.31
C VAL A 41 -11.28 -3.80 6.03
N ALA A 42 -12.21 -3.95 5.07
CA ALA A 42 -11.93 -4.63 3.81
C ALA A 42 -10.80 -3.95 3.04
N LEU A 43 -10.92 -2.64 2.79
CA LEU A 43 -9.88 -1.91 2.05
C LEU A 43 -8.62 -1.66 2.88
N GLY A 44 -8.73 -1.44 4.19
CA GLY A 44 -7.56 -1.39 5.08
C GLY A 44 -6.75 -2.69 5.04
N GLY A 45 -7.43 -3.85 4.97
CA GLY A 45 -6.79 -5.15 4.74
C GLY A 45 -6.07 -5.25 3.39
N VAL A 46 -6.65 -4.68 2.33
CA VAL A 46 -5.97 -4.55 1.02
C VAL A 46 -4.72 -3.68 1.16
N GLY A 47 -4.79 -2.55 1.87
CA GLY A 47 -3.64 -1.68 2.12
C GLY A 47 -2.50 -2.39 2.89
N TYR A 48 -2.86 -3.25 3.85
CA TYR A 48 -1.90 -4.11 4.53
C TYR A 48 -1.22 -5.08 3.56
N PHE A 49 -2.00 -5.76 2.72
CA PHE A 49 -1.47 -6.69 1.72
C PHE A 49 -0.51 -6.00 0.75
N VAL A 50 -0.94 -4.88 0.16
CA VAL A 50 -0.12 -4.08 -0.77
C VAL A 50 1.19 -3.63 -0.11
N HIS A 51 1.15 -3.20 1.15
CA HIS A 51 2.35 -2.80 1.88
C HIS A 51 3.37 -3.94 2.01
N ASN A 52 2.91 -5.17 2.29
CA ASN A 52 3.80 -6.33 2.38
C ASN A 52 4.42 -6.69 1.02
N VAL A 53 3.66 -6.55 -0.06
CA VAL A 53 4.17 -6.77 -1.41
C VAL A 53 5.25 -5.74 -1.74
N GLU A 54 5.01 -4.47 -1.43
CA GLU A 54 5.98 -3.38 -1.63
C GLU A 54 7.27 -3.60 -0.84
N GLN A 55 7.18 -4.05 0.42
CA GLN A 55 8.36 -4.40 1.22
C GLN A 55 9.23 -5.45 0.54
N ARG A 56 8.63 -6.55 0.07
CA ARG A 56 9.36 -7.61 -0.64
C ARG A 56 10.02 -7.10 -1.93
N GLN A 57 9.33 -6.25 -2.68
CA GLN A 57 9.91 -5.66 -3.89
C GLN A 57 11.11 -4.77 -3.57
N ASN A 58 11.02 -3.96 -2.52
CA ASN A 58 12.12 -3.08 -2.10
C ASN A 58 13.33 -3.88 -1.61
N GLU A 59 13.12 -4.99 -0.91
CA GLU A 59 14.20 -5.91 -0.51
C GLU A 59 14.91 -6.50 -1.72
N LEU A 60 14.16 -7.01 -2.71
CA LEU A 60 14.73 -7.55 -3.94
C LEU A 60 15.50 -6.48 -4.74
N LEU A 61 14.97 -5.25 -4.83
CA LEU A 61 15.65 -4.15 -5.49
C LEU A 61 16.95 -3.77 -4.79
N LYS A 62 16.96 -3.81 -3.45
CA LYS A 62 18.16 -3.55 -2.65
C LYS A 62 19.23 -4.60 -2.91
N GLU A 63 18.87 -5.88 -2.89
CA GLU A 63 19.79 -6.99 -3.20
C GLU A 63 20.38 -6.84 -4.61
N ARG A 64 19.54 -6.56 -5.61
CA ARG A 64 20.01 -6.34 -6.99
C ARG A 64 20.95 -5.15 -7.10
N LYS A 65 20.67 -4.06 -6.38
CA LYS A 65 21.53 -2.89 -6.35
C LYS A 65 22.90 -3.22 -5.77
N GLU A 66 22.96 -4.01 -4.70
CA GLU A 66 24.23 -4.45 -4.08
C GLU A 66 25.09 -5.28 -5.06
N VAL A 67 24.47 -6.21 -5.79
CA VAL A 67 25.15 -6.98 -6.84
C VAL A 67 25.73 -6.09 -7.94
N LEU A 68 24.95 -5.09 -8.40
CA LEU A 68 25.41 -4.16 -9.43
C LEU A 68 26.59 -3.30 -8.96
N LEU A 69 26.59 -2.88 -7.69
CA LEU A 69 27.69 -2.11 -7.10
C LEU A 69 28.96 -2.98 -6.98
N ALA A 70 28.85 -4.21 -6.48
CA ALA A 70 29.98 -5.12 -6.39
C ALA A 70 30.60 -5.44 -7.76
N ASN A 71 29.76 -5.62 -8.79
CA ASN A 71 30.23 -5.81 -10.16
C ASN A 71 30.94 -4.56 -10.70
N ARG A 72 30.46 -3.36 -10.35
CA ARG A 72 31.10 -2.10 -10.75
C ARG A 72 32.48 -1.94 -10.09
N GLU A 73 32.60 -2.27 -8.82
CA GLU A 73 33.89 -2.24 -8.10
C GLU A 73 34.90 -3.22 -8.70
N ARG A 74 34.46 -4.45 -9.03
CA ARG A 74 35.31 -5.44 -9.71
C ARG A 74 35.84 -4.95 -11.05
N ARG A 75 35.01 -4.28 -11.85
CA ARG A 75 35.43 -3.70 -13.14
C ARG A 75 36.45 -2.59 -12.94
N LEU A 76 36.22 -1.68 -12.00
CA LEU A 76 37.18 -0.61 -11.68
C LEU A 76 38.52 -1.15 -11.19
N ALA A 77 38.53 -2.26 -10.42
CA ALA A 77 39.74 -2.92 -9.96
C ALA A 77 40.48 -3.70 -11.07
N GLN A 78 39.80 -4.06 -12.16
CA GLN A 78 40.41 -4.68 -13.34
C GLN A 78 40.98 -3.66 -14.33
N ASP A 79 40.40 -2.45 -14.36
CA ASP A 79 40.80 -1.37 -15.25
C ASP A 79 41.94 -0.49 -14.67
N ALA A 80 42.35 -0.71 -13.42
CA ALA A 80 43.42 0.01 -12.70
C ALA A 80 44.71 -0.82 -12.62
#